data_AF-A0A930TTR6-F1
#
_entry.id   AF-A0A930TTR6-F1
#
_cell.length_a   1.000
_cell.length_b   1.000
_cell.length_c   1.000
_cell.angle_alpha   90.00
_cell.angle_beta   90.00
_cell.angle_gamma   90.00
#
_symmetry.space_group_name_H-M   'P 1'
#
loop_
_entity.id
_entity.type
_entity.pdbx_description
1 polymer ?
#
loop_
_entity_poly.entity_id
_entity_poly.type
_entity_poly.pdbx_seq_one_letter_code
_entity_poly.pdbx_strand_id
1 'polypeptide(L)'
;MTTKAITRPLHTSGITVMSNITSMEVRGSKITKLAGTADHGGSSASDIYIDLEVEPKPEPSGQDPQTEELGLVLNAADALELGLLLVAMGLEDKTPDHVAATCDRLKALIEDVA
;
A
#
# COMPACT_ATOMS: atom_id res chain seq x y z
N MET A 1 -6.30 -25.86 5.24
CA MET A 1 -7.21 -24.74 4.93
C MET A 1 -6.52 -23.85 3.90
N THR A 2 -7.17 -23.52 2.80
CA THR A 2 -6.62 -22.62 1.77
C THR A 2 -7.00 -21.19 2.13
N THR A 3 -6.05 -20.44 2.69
CA THR A 3 -6.14 -18.98 2.83
C THR A 3 -6.37 -18.38 1.44
N LYS A 4 -7.53 -17.74 1.22
CA LYS A 4 -7.79 -17.02 -0.03
C LYS A 4 -6.96 -15.74 -0.01
N ALA A 5 -5.88 -15.69 -0.77
CA ALA A 5 -5.16 -14.47 -1.06
C ALA A 5 -5.66 -13.89 -2.39
N ILE A 6 -5.92 -12.60 -2.43
CA ILE A 6 -6.32 -11.90 -3.65
C ILE A 6 -5.19 -10.96 -4.03
N THR A 7 -4.52 -11.29 -5.12
CA THR A 7 -3.36 -10.56 -5.63
C THR A 7 -3.75 -9.80 -6.89
N ARG A 8 -3.35 -8.53 -6.96
CA ARG A 8 -3.43 -7.71 -8.17
C ARG A 8 -2.03 -7.25 -8.57
N PRO A 9 -1.72 -7.20 -9.87
CA PRO A 9 -0.49 -6.57 -10.32
C PRO A 9 -0.51 -5.09 -9.91
N LEU A 10 0.64 -4.58 -9.50
CA LEU A 10 0.87 -3.18 -9.22
C LEU A 10 1.95 -2.73 -10.21
N HIS A 11 1.71 -1.66 -10.94
CA HIS A 11 2.66 -1.12 -11.90
C HIS A 11 2.95 0.31 -11.53
N THR A 12 4.12 0.55 -10.95
CA THR A 12 4.57 1.89 -10.60
C THR A 12 5.82 2.22 -11.39
N SER A 13 6.10 3.52 -11.51
CA SER A 13 7.45 3.95 -11.86
C SER A 13 8.41 3.73 -10.68
N GLY A 14 9.64 4.23 -10.77
CA GLY A 14 10.58 4.23 -9.64
C GLY A 14 10.02 5.09 -8.50
N ILE A 15 9.75 4.45 -7.37
CA ILE A 15 9.33 5.06 -6.11
C ILE A 15 10.57 5.29 -5.27
N THR A 16 10.79 6.51 -4.80
CA THR A 16 11.87 6.75 -3.85
C THR A 16 11.38 6.45 -2.44
N VAL A 17 11.98 5.47 -1.80
CA VAL A 17 11.85 5.23 -0.36
C VAL A 17 13.00 5.96 0.33
N MET A 18 12.66 6.90 1.20
CA MET A 18 13.61 7.69 1.97
C MET A 18 13.60 7.22 3.41
N SER A 19 14.76 6.85 3.93
CA SER A 19 15.01 6.81 5.35
C SER A 19 15.53 8.18 5.82
N ASN A 20 15.50 8.45 7.12
CA ASN A 20 16.24 9.58 7.71
C ASN A 20 17.76 9.51 7.43
N ILE A 21 18.25 8.37 6.93
CA ILE A 21 19.67 8.07 6.76
C ILE A 21 20.03 7.71 5.32
N THR A 22 19.11 7.08 4.56
CA THR A 22 19.40 6.57 3.20
C THR A 22 18.24 6.88 2.25
N SER A 23 18.45 6.68 0.95
CA SER A 23 17.33 6.58 0.02
C SER A 23 17.57 5.44 -0.97
N MET A 24 16.50 4.73 -1.29
CA MET A 24 16.50 3.66 -2.28
C MET A 24 15.36 3.88 -3.26
N GLU A 25 15.55 3.40 -4.49
CA GLU A 25 14.47 3.35 -5.46
C GLU A 25 13.86 1.96 -5.41
N VAL A 26 12.54 1.90 -5.39
CA VAL A 26 11.77 0.66 -5.40
C VAL A 26 10.73 0.71 -6.50
N ARG A 27 10.27 -0.44 -6.95
CA ARG A 27 9.15 -0.55 -7.89
C ARG A 27 8.07 -1.43 -7.30
N GLY A 28 6.83 -0.97 -7.32
CA GLY A 28 5.68 -1.80 -6.98
C GLY A 28 5.53 -2.94 -7.97
N SER A 29 5.41 -4.16 -7.44
CA SER A 29 5.26 -5.39 -8.24
C SER A 29 3.82 -5.93 -8.14
N LYS A 30 3.32 -6.06 -6.91
CA LYS A 30 1.96 -6.54 -6.65
C LYS A 30 1.41 -6.05 -5.32
N ILE A 31 0.10 -6.04 -5.22
CA ILE A 31 -0.63 -5.81 -3.98
C ILE A 31 -1.49 -7.03 -3.67
N THR A 32 -1.43 -7.52 -2.44
CA THR A 32 -2.11 -8.75 -2.01
C THR A 32 -2.93 -8.48 -0.77
N LYS A 33 -4.23 -8.77 -0.83
CA LYS A 33 -5.06 -8.87 0.35
C LYS A 33 -4.89 -10.26 0.96
N LEU A 34 -4.45 -10.29 2.20
CA LEU A 34 -4.30 -11.50 3.01
C LEU A 34 -5.61 -11.75 3.75
N ALA A 35 -6.24 -12.91 3.52
CA ALA A 35 -7.39 -13.30 4.33
C ALA A 35 -6.93 -13.50 5.78
N GLY A 36 -7.55 -12.77 6.70
CA GLY A 36 -7.30 -12.95 8.13
C GLY A 36 -7.62 -14.39 8.55
N THR A 37 -6.69 -15.03 9.25
CA THR A 37 -6.94 -16.34 9.88
C THR A 37 -7.97 -16.13 10.99
N ALA A 38 -9.19 -16.63 10.80
CA ALA A 38 -10.22 -16.63 11.84
C ALA A 38 -9.92 -17.70 12.90
N ASP A 39 -8.73 -17.68 13.49
CA ASP A 39 -8.41 -18.49 14.64
C ASP A 39 -8.76 -17.66 15.88
N HIS A 40 -9.84 -18.04 16.56
CA HIS A 40 -10.29 -17.54 17.88
C HIS A 40 -11.19 -16.30 17.91
N GLY A 41 -12.31 -16.31 17.18
CA GLY A 41 -13.51 -15.52 17.54
C GLY A 41 -13.40 -13.99 17.46
N GLY A 42 -12.27 -13.46 17.00
CA GLY A 42 -12.10 -12.05 16.66
C GLY A 42 -12.31 -11.82 15.17
N SER A 43 -12.95 -10.70 14.81
CA SER A 43 -13.05 -10.21 13.44
C SER A 43 -11.65 -10.14 12.83
N SER A 44 -11.28 -11.13 12.03
CA SER A 44 -9.94 -11.20 11.45
C SER A 44 -9.84 -10.11 10.38
N ALA A 45 -9.18 -9.01 10.72
CA ALA A 45 -8.96 -7.91 9.80
C ALA A 45 -8.15 -8.44 8.61
N SER A 46 -8.57 -8.09 7.39
CA SER A 46 -7.79 -8.44 6.20
C SER A 46 -6.64 -7.45 6.10
N ASP A 47 -5.41 -7.96 6.07
CA ASP A 47 -4.22 -7.14 5.86
C ASP A 47 -4.00 -6.94 4.36
N ILE A 48 -3.50 -5.76 3.99
CA ILE A 48 -3.07 -5.46 2.62
C ILE A 48 -1.55 -5.40 2.61
N TYR A 49 -0.94 -6.35 1.91
CA TYR A 49 0.50 -6.45 1.69
C TYR A 49 0.87 -5.85 0.34
N ILE A 50 1.90 -5.00 0.32
CA ILE A 50 2.45 -4.40 -0.90
C ILE A 50 3.86 -4.97 -1.11
N ASP A 51 4.09 -5.53 -2.28
CA ASP A 51 5.39 -6.05 -2.70
C ASP A 51 6.13 -4.98 -3.50
N LEU A 52 7.33 -4.63 -3.03
CA LEU A 52 8.20 -3.60 -3.59
C LEU A 52 9.55 -4.24 -3.93
N GLU A 53 9.94 -4.17 -5.20
CA GLU A 53 11.25 -4.61 -5.68
C GLU A 53 12.26 -3.48 -5.46
N VAL A 54 13.37 -3.76 -4.76
CA VAL A 54 14.40 -2.76 -4.46
C VAL A 54 15.46 -2.72 -5.55
N GLU A 55 15.73 -1.53 -6.09
CA GLU A 55 16.90 -1.31 -6.94
C GLU A 55 18.16 -1.17 -6.07
N PRO A 56 19.15 -2.07 -6.21
CA PRO A 56 20.32 -2.09 -5.34
C PRO A 56 21.16 -0.82 -5.52
N LYS A 57 21.34 -0.05 -4.44
CA LYS A 57 22.34 1.02 -4.33
C LYS A 57 23.48 0.57 -3.40
N PRO A 58 24.73 1.00 -3.65
CA PRO A 58 25.86 0.65 -2.79
C PRO A 58 25.61 1.18 -1.37
N GLU A 59 25.69 0.30 -0.38
CA GLU A 59 25.46 0.64 1.02
C GLU A 59 26.53 1.62 1.53
N PRO A 60 26.15 2.68 2.27
CA PRO A 60 27.11 3.41 3.08
C PRO A 60 27.55 2.50 4.24
N SER A 61 28.85 2.21 4.29
CA SER A 61 29.45 1.35 5.32
C SER A 61 29.43 2.01 6.70
N GLY A 62 28.73 1.38 7.65
CA GLY A 62 28.95 1.57 9.10
C GLY A 62 27.91 2.40 9.85
N GLN A 63 26.65 1.96 9.93
CA GLN A 63 25.62 2.63 10.72
C GLN A 63 25.00 1.74 11.82
N ASP A 64 24.89 2.35 13.00
CA ASP A 64 24.25 1.81 14.21
C ASP A 64 22.73 1.70 14.01
N PRO A 65 22.05 0.71 14.62
CA PRO A 65 20.61 0.54 14.51
C PRO A 65 19.88 1.65 15.28
N GLN A 66 19.44 2.69 14.59
CA GLN A 66 18.43 3.62 15.08
C GLN A 66 17.04 3.25 14.52
N THR A 67 15.97 3.71 15.17
CA THR A 67 14.62 3.61 14.62
C THR A 67 14.57 4.39 13.30
N GLU A 68 14.49 3.68 12.18
CA GLU A 68 14.42 4.28 10.85
C GLU A 68 12.99 4.71 10.54
N GLU A 69 12.80 5.98 10.18
CA GLU A 69 11.56 6.46 9.58
C GLU A 69 11.64 6.25 8.08
N LEU A 70 10.65 5.56 7.48
CA LEU A 70 10.58 5.34 6.04
C LEU A 70 9.47 6.22 5.43
N GLY A 71 9.85 7.07 4.48
CA GLY A 71 8.95 7.86 3.65
C GLY A 71 8.88 7.32 2.22
N LEU A 72 7.71 7.36 1.60
CA LEU A 72 7.53 7.06 0.18
C LEU A 72 7.28 8.34 -0.60
N VAL A 73 8.08 8.59 -1.63
CA VAL A 73 7.86 9.67 -2.59
C VAL A 73 7.25 9.07 -3.86
N LEU A 74 6.00 9.43 -4.11
CA LEU A 74 5.23 8.99 -5.28
C LEU A 74 5.02 10.17 -6.21
N ASN A 75 5.11 9.94 -7.52
CA ASN A 75 4.53 10.89 -8.47
C ASN A 75 2.99 10.79 -8.41
N ALA A 76 2.29 11.77 -9.01
CA ALA A 76 0.83 11.83 -8.96
C ALA A 76 0.14 10.61 -9.57
N ALA A 77 0.70 10.01 -10.63
CA ALA A 77 0.12 8.85 -11.30
C ALA A 77 0.27 7.58 -10.44
N ASP A 78 1.45 7.35 -9.88
CA ASP A 78 1.73 6.22 -8.98
C ASP A 78 0.90 6.31 -7.70
N ALA A 79 0.73 7.53 -7.16
CA ALA A 79 -0.12 7.78 -6.00
C ALA A 79 -1.59 7.44 -6.26
N LEU A 80 -2.10 7.80 -7.45
CA LEU A 80 -3.47 7.48 -7.85
C LEU A 80 -3.67 5.97 -8.04
N GLU A 81 -2.77 5.31 -8.78
CA GLU A 81 -2.87 3.88 -9.06
C GLU A 81 -2.81 3.05 -7.76
N LEU A 82 -1.84 3.36 -6.90
CA LEU A 82 -1.71 2.70 -5.60
C LEU A 82 -2.95 2.97 -4.72
N GLY A 83 -3.44 4.20 -4.69
CA GLY A 83 -4.63 4.59 -3.94
C GLY A 83 -5.88 3.85 -4.40
N LEU A 84 -6.11 3.75 -5.71
CA LEU A 84 -7.26 3.04 -6.28
C LEU A 84 -7.21 1.54 -5.94
N LEU A 85 -6.04 0.92 -6.05
CA LEU A 85 -5.86 -0.49 -5.70
C LEU A 85 -6.09 -0.74 -4.20
N LEU A 86 -5.58 0.13 -3.33
CA LEU A 86 -5.81 0.05 -1.88
C LEU A 86 -7.30 0.18 -1.53
N VAL A 87 -7.99 1.14 -2.14
CA VAL A 87 -9.44 1.34 -1.96
C VAL A 87 -10.22 0.12 -2.47
N ALA A 88 -9.88 -0.40 -3.66
CA ALA A 88 -10.53 -1.58 -4.22
C ALA A 88 -10.38 -2.81 -3.31
N MET A 89 -9.18 -3.06 -2.78
CA MET A 89 -8.94 -4.15 -1.83
C MET A 89 -9.71 -3.99 -0.51
N GLY A 90 -9.81 -2.75 -0.01
CA GLY A 90 -10.58 -2.44 1.21
C GLY A 90 -12.09 -2.55 1.05
N LEU A 91 -12.61 -2.43 -0.18
CA LEU A 91 -14.04 -2.46 -0.50
C LEU A 91 -14.58 -3.82 -0.95
N GLU A 92 -13.72 -4.80 -1.20
CA GLU A 92 -14.08 -6.05 -1.88
C GLU A 92 -15.25 -6.83 -1.23
N ASP A 93 -15.42 -6.76 0.09
CA ASP A 93 -16.52 -7.42 0.83
C ASP A 93 -17.54 -6.41 1.40
N LYS A 94 -17.58 -5.19 0.87
CA LYS A 94 -18.46 -4.11 1.34
C LYS A 94 -19.72 -4.02 0.49
N THR A 95 -20.81 -3.56 1.13
CA THR A 95 -22.09 -3.38 0.45
C THR A 95 -22.05 -2.20 -0.52
N PRO A 96 -22.97 -2.12 -1.50
CA PRO A 96 -23.07 -0.98 -2.42
C PRO A 96 -23.13 0.38 -1.69
N ASP A 97 -23.84 0.45 -0.56
CA ASP A 97 -23.94 1.67 0.25
C ASP A 97 -22.58 2.13 0.82
N HIS A 98 -21.74 1.18 1.25
CA HIS A 98 -20.38 1.51 1.71
C HIS A 98 -19.48 2.00 0.57
N VAL A 99 -19.64 1.43 -0.63
CA VAL A 99 -18.92 1.87 -1.83
C VAL A 99 -19.34 3.30 -2.17
N ALA A 100 -20.64 3.59 -2.20
CA ALA A 100 -21.17 4.94 -2.46
C ALA A 100 -20.64 5.96 -1.45
N ALA A 101 -20.70 5.63 -0.14
CA ALA A 101 -20.17 6.50 0.91
C ALA A 101 -18.65 6.76 0.76
N THR A 102 -17.89 5.77 0.30
CA THR A 102 -16.45 5.94 0.05
C THR A 102 -16.20 6.86 -1.15
N CYS A 103 -16.99 6.73 -2.22
CA CYS A 103 -16.93 7.63 -3.37
C CYS A 103 -17.29 9.07 -2.99
N ASP A 104 -18.29 9.28 -2.14
CA ASP A 104 -18.68 10.63 -1.71
C ASP A 104 -17.60 11.27 -0.83
N ARG A 105 -16.94 10.50 0.04
CA ARG A 105 -15.76 10.97 0.78
C ARG A 105 -14.59 11.34 -0.14
N LEU A 106 -14.35 10.54 -1.19
CA LEU A 106 -13.32 10.84 -2.17
C LEU A 106 -13.61 12.15 -2.91
N LYS A 107 -14.87 12.41 -3.31
CA LYS A 107 -15.26 13.68 -3.93
C LYS A 107 -15.00 14.87 -3.01
N ALA A 108 -15.40 14.77 -1.74
CA ALA A 108 -15.16 15.83 -0.77
C ALA A 108 -13.66 16.14 -0.59
N LEU A 109 -12.81 15.11 -0.52
CA LEU A 109 -11.35 15.30 -0.45
C LEU A 109 -10.77 15.98 -1.70
N ILE A 110 -11.34 15.73 -2.88
CA ILE A 110 -10.91 16.39 -4.12
C ILE A 110 -11.33 17.87 -4.10
N GLU A 111 -12.54 18.17 -3.63
CA GLU A 111 -13.05 19.55 -3.49
C GLU A 111 -12.25 20.36 -2.47
N ASP A 112 -11.79 19.76 -1.38
CA ASP A 112 -10.95 20.43 -0.36
C ASP A 112 -9.54 20.79 -0.87
N VAL A 113 -9.08 20.13 -1.94
CA VAL A 113 -7.74 20.34 -2.53
C VAL A 113 -7.78 21.28 -3.74
N ALA A 114 -8.98 21.54 -4.30
CA ALA A 114 -9.21 22.38 -5.48
C ALA A 114 -9.34 23.87 -5.15
#